data_AF-A0A7K3CX83-F1
#
_entry.id   AF-A0A7K3CX83-F1
#
_cell.length_a   1.000
_cell.length_b   1.000
_cell.length_c   1.000
_cell.angle_alpha   90.00
_cell.angle_beta   90.00
_cell.angle_gamma   90.00
#
_symmetry.space_group_name_H-M   'P 1'
#
loop_
_entity.id
_entity.type
_entity.pdbx_description
1 polymer ?
#
loop_
_entity_poly.entity_id
_entity_poly.type
_entity_poly.pdbx_seq_one_letter_code
_entity_poly.pdbx_strand_id
1 'polypeptide(L)'
;MRNGRLGRGIGTALGVGALAVGALATAPAAGAVEPQSATLSFDCGTYGSGTATLTASQDGTSATIAVSTTAITAPIDIGAGAVNSTLTLTKNGTGTTDFTGSSNPAIPAGGAVSTGPLTGTVAAGDSLEGKSLKIVVFGLTVTCDATSAQAPGPFVF
;
A
#
# COMPACT_ATOMS: atom_id res chain seq x y z
N MET A 1 65.89 -31.52 33.40
CA MET A 1 64.49 -31.66 32.92
C MET A 1 63.86 -30.27 32.92
N ARG A 2 63.24 -29.86 31.81
CA ARG A 2 62.79 -28.49 31.46
C ARG A 2 61.56 -28.06 32.28
N ASN A 3 61.49 -26.78 32.65
CA ASN A 3 60.29 -25.94 32.92
C ASN A 3 60.81 -24.51 33.22
N GLY A 4 60.23 -23.38 32.82
CA GLY A 4 58.96 -23.05 32.19
C GLY A 4 59.02 -21.62 31.60
N ARG A 5 58.01 -21.28 30.82
CA ARG A 5 57.87 -20.10 29.95
C ARG A 5 57.46 -18.83 30.71
N LEU A 6 57.34 -17.72 29.95
CA LEU A 6 56.64 -16.43 30.17
C LEU A 6 57.63 -15.28 30.41
N GLY A 7 57.73 -14.23 29.61
CA GLY A 7 56.90 -13.71 28.52
C GLY A 7 57.06 -12.19 28.50
N ARG A 8 57.36 -11.61 27.32
CA ARG A 8 57.36 -10.16 27.00
C ARG A 8 56.19 -9.42 27.68
N GLY A 9 56.25 -8.17 28.13
CA GLY A 9 57.06 -7.02 27.71
C GLY A 9 56.10 -5.81 27.53
N ILE A 10 56.45 -4.66 28.11
CA ILE A 10 56.35 -3.27 27.61
C ILE A 10 55.15 -3.02 26.65
N GLY A 11 54.12 -2.24 26.97
CA GLY A 11 54.17 -0.81 27.29
C GLY A 11 53.37 -0.01 26.23
N THR A 12 53.06 1.24 26.57
CA THR A 12 52.56 2.36 25.73
C THR A 12 51.06 2.54 25.52
N ALA A 13 50.70 3.80 25.72
CA ALA A 13 49.40 4.43 25.68
C ALA A 13 49.06 4.98 24.28
N LEU A 14 47.92 5.67 24.21
CA LEU A 14 47.51 6.69 23.22
C LEU A 14 46.57 6.21 22.08
N GLY A 15 45.29 6.48 22.30
CA GLY A 15 44.41 7.29 21.43
C GLY A 15 44.18 6.86 19.98
N VAL A 16 42.93 6.54 19.64
CA VAL A 16 42.29 6.91 18.37
C VAL A 16 40.79 7.08 18.64
N GLY A 17 40.27 8.30 18.46
CA GLY A 17 38.84 8.53 18.32
C GLY A 17 38.38 8.04 16.95
N ALA A 18 37.34 7.21 16.90
CA ALA A 18 36.67 6.83 15.68
C ALA A 18 35.23 7.34 15.75
N LEU A 19 34.95 8.40 14.99
CA LEU A 19 33.60 8.84 14.66
C LEU A 19 32.89 7.68 13.95
N ALA A 20 31.93 7.06 14.63
CA ALA A 20 31.01 6.12 14.00
C ALA A 20 30.05 6.92 13.12
N VAL A 21 30.50 7.29 11.91
CA VAL A 21 29.61 7.66 10.81
C VAL A 21 28.93 6.36 10.40
N GLY A 22 27.82 6.05 11.06
CA GLY A 22 26.93 5.00 10.63
C GLY A 22 26.49 5.35 9.21
N ALA A 23 27.03 4.62 8.24
CA ALA A 23 26.44 4.56 6.92
C ALA A 23 25.02 4.01 7.14
N LEU A 24 24.02 4.90 7.21
CA LEU A 24 22.67 4.51 6.89
C LEU A 24 22.78 3.97 5.48
N ALA A 25 22.79 2.64 5.36
CA ALA A 25 22.54 1.97 4.10
C ALA A 25 21.22 2.55 3.62
N THR A 26 21.29 3.45 2.64
CA THR A 26 20.12 3.89 1.90
C THR A 26 19.62 2.63 1.23
N ALA A 27 18.63 1.99 1.86
CA ALA A 27 17.79 1.03 1.18
C ALA A 27 17.41 1.67 -0.17
N PRO A 28 17.32 0.88 -1.25
CA PRO A 28 16.93 1.43 -2.54
C PRO A 28 15.68 2.27 -2.31
N ALA A 29 15.72 3.54 -2.70
CA ALA A 29 14.52 4.36 -2.76
C ALA A 29 13.66 3.76 -3.87
N ALA A 30 12.95 2.67 -3.58
CA ALA A 30 11.76 2.30 -4.32
C ALA A 30 10.90 3.56 -4.33
N GLY A 31 10.49 4.01 -5.53
CA GLY A 31 9.74 5.26 -5.71
C GLY A 31 8.62 5.31 -4.68
N ALA A 32 8.82 6.12 -3.63
CA ALA A 32 7.92 6.12 -2.50
C ALA A 32 6.67 6.84 -2.95
N VAL A 33 5.57 6.11 -3.07
CA VAL A 33 4.28 6.72 -3.34
C VAL A 33 3.92 7.66 -2.20
N GLU A 34 3.65 8.92 -2.53
CA GLU A 34 3.26 9.94 -1.56
C GLU A 34 1.90 10.54 -1.95
N PRO A 35 0.93 10.59 -1.03
CA PRO A 35 0.94 9.94 0.29
C PRO A 35 0.81 8.40 0.17
N GLN A 36 1.25 7.65 1.19
CA GLN A 36 1.04 6.19 1.22
C GLN A 36 -0.42 5.81 1.52
N SER A 37 -1.17 6.70 2.16
CA SER A 37 -2.56 6.46 2.54
C SER A 37 -3.40 7.71 2.29
N ALA A 38 -4.58 7.51 1.70
CA ALA A 38 -5.53 8.57 1.43
C ALA A 38 -6.94 8.11 1.78
N THR A 39 -7.81 9.05 2.13
CA THR A 39 -9.24 8.80 2.29
C THR A 39 -10.03 9.49 1.19
N LEU A 40 -11.12 8.89 0.75
CA LEU A 40 -12.08 9.54 -0.15
C LEU A 40 -13.49 9.13 0.18
N SER A 41 -14.45 9.99 -0.17
CA SER A 41 -15.87 9.66 -0.12
C SER A 41 -16.26 8.95 -1.42
N PHE A 42 -17.13 7.95 -1.32
CA PHE A 42 -17.65 7.20 -2.45
C PHE A 42 -19.16 6.99 -2.32
N ASP A 43 -19.80 6.69 -3.46
CA ASP A 43 -21.20 6.32 -3.55
C ASP A 43 -21.36 5.10 -4.48
N CYS A 44 -21.93 4.02 -3.97
CA CYS A 44 -22.22 2.79 -4.71
C CYS A 44 -23.72 2.67 -5.09
N GLY A 45 -24.46 3.78 -5.07
CA GLY A 45 -25.89 3.84 -5.30
C GLY A 45 -26.67 3.10 -4.20
N THR A 46 -27.46 2.11 -4.59
CA THR A 46 -28.33 1.36 -3.67
C THR A 46 -27.57 0.53 -2.63
N TYR A 47 -26.27 0.28 -2.84
CA TYR A 47 -25.43 -0.49 -1.92
C TYR A 47 -24.86 0.35 -0.77
N GLY A 48 -25.03 1.67 -0.83
CA GLY A 48 -24.58 2.60 0.20
C GLY A 48 -23.46 3.52 -0.25
N SER A 49 -23.08 4.42 0.65
CA SER A 49 -22.07 5.43 0.45
C SER A 49 -21.30 5.66 1.75
N GLY A 50 -20.12 6.27 1.66
CA GLY A 50 -19.33 6.58 2.85
C GLY A 50 -17.88 6.89 2.50
N THR A 51 -16.98 6.63 3.44
CA THR A 51 -15.55 6.90 3.26
C THR A 51 -14.76 5.61 3.08
N ALA A 52 -13.88 5.58 2.09
CA ALA A 52 -12.92 4.52 1.86
C ALA A 52 -11.52 5.01 2.21
N THR A 53 -10.70 4.09 2.72
CA THR A 53 -9.26 4.27 2.85
C THR A 53 -8.57 3.54 1.72
N LEU A 54 -7.72 4.25 1.00
CA LEU A 54 -6.84 3.75 -0.04
C LEU A 54 -5.42 3.73 0.51
N THR A 55 -4.75 2.59 0.40
CA THR A 55 -3.33 2.45 0.77
C THR A 55 -2.55 2.05 -0.46
N ALA A 56 -1.63 2.91 -0.88
CA ALA A 56 -0.80 2.71 -2.05
C ALA A 56 0.59 2.21 -1.66
N SER A 57 1.19 1.37 -2.49
CA SER A 57 2.58 0.92 -2.36
C SER A 57 3.19 0.70 -3.75
N GLN A 58 4.50 0.91 -3.88
CA GLN A 58 5.25 0.64 -5.10
C GLN A 58 6.57 -0.06 -4.73
N ASP A 59 6.95 -1.06 -5.51
CA ASP A 59 8.20 -1.81 -5.34
C ASP A 59 9.26 -1.50 -6.42
N GLY A 60 9.07 -0.38 -7.14
CA GLY A 60 9.93 0.06 -8.24
C GLY A 60 9.54 -0.49 -9.62
N THR A 61 8.69 -1.52 -9.68
CA THR A 61 8.19 -2.08 -10.97
C THR A 61 6.68 -2.25 -11.01
N SER A 62 6.04 -2.39 -9.85
CA SER A 62 4.62 -2.63 -9.70
C SER A 62 4.05 -1.67 -8.67
N ALA A 63 2.86 -1.12 -8.96
CA ALA A 63 2.10 -0.36 -7.98
C ALA A 63 0.93 -1.20 -7.50
N THR A 64 0.67 -1.13 -6.20
CA THR A 64 -0.47 -1.79 -5.58
C THR A 64 -1.29 -0.80 -4.78
N ILE A 65 -2.61 -1.01 -4.79
CA ILE A 65 -3.56 -0.23 -3.98
C ILE A 65 -4.47 -1.19 -3.24
N ALA A 66 -4.54 -1.07 -1.92
CA ALA A 66 -5.55 -1.72 -1.10
C ALA A 66 -6.68 -0.74 -0.77
N VAL A 67 -7.91 -1.24 -0.76
CA VAL A 67 -9.12 -0.46 -0.48
C VAL A 67 -9.85 -1.08 0.71
N SER A 68 -10.25 -0.25 1.68
CA SER A 68 -11.08 -0.68 2.80
C SER A 68 -12.13 0.36 3.15
N THR A 69 -13.29 -0.10 3.60
CA THR A 69 -14.35 0.78 4.11
C THR A 69 -15.17 0.07 5.18
N THR A 70 -15.57 0.82 6.20
CA THR A 70 -16.52 0.36 7.22
C THR A 70 -17.95 0.81 6.95
N ALA A 71 -18.17 1.60 5.89
CA ALA A 71 -19.49 2.14 5.56
C ALA A 71 -20.38 1.11 4.85
N ILE A 72 -19.76 0.14 4.17
CA ILE A 72 -20.46 -0.99 3.54
C ILE A 72 -20.05 -2.28 4.24
N THR A 73 -21.06 -3.09 4.56
CA THR A 73 -20.88 -4.41 5.16
C THR A 73 -21.38 -5.51 4.23
N ALA A 74 -20.75 -6.69 4.32
CA ALA A 74 -21.17 -7.84 3.55
C ALA A 74 -22.44 -8.46 4.17
N PRO A 75 -23.55 -8.64 3.42
CA PRO A 75 -24.77 -9.23 3.99
C PRO A 75 -24.66 -10.75 4.21
N ILE A 76 -23.67 -11.38 3.59
CA ILE A 76 -23.38 -12.81 3.65
C ILE A 76 -21.88 -13.02 3.86
N ASP A 77 -21.47 -14.24 4.22
CA ASP A 77 -20.07 -14.60 4.29
C ASP A 77 -19.42 -14.56 2.90
N ILE A 78 -18.32 -13.82 2.78
CA ILE A 78 -17.50 -13.76 1.58
C ILE A 78 -16.18 -14.44 1.89
N GLY A 79 -15.89 -15.53 1.16
CA GLY A 79 -14.62 -16.23 1.26
C GLY A 79 -13.44 -15.33 0.88
N ALA A 80 -12.26 -15.66 1.42
CA ALA A 80 -11.03 -15.02 0.99
C ALA A 80 -10.81 -15.24 -0.52
N GLY A 81 -10.39 -14.21 -1.24
CA GLY A 81 -10.12 -14.30 -2.68
C GLY A 81 -11.35 -14.36 -3.59
N ALA A 82 -12.55 -14.14 -3.06
CA ALA A 82 -13.82 -14.25 -3.81
C ALA A 82 -14.27 -12.93 -4.48
N VAL A 83 -13.60 -11.82 -4.19
CA VAL A 83 -13.98 -10.46 -4.62
C VAL A 83 -13.07 -10.00 -5.75
N ASN A 84 -13.58 -9.94 -6.97
CA ASN A 84 -12.83 -9.35 -8.09
C ASN A 84 -13.05 -7.84 -8.10
N SER A 85 -11.98 -7.06 -8.05
CA SER A 85 -12.04 -5.61 -7.97
C SER A 85 -11.24 -4.96 -9.08
N THR A 86 -11.78 -3.87 -9.62
CA THR A 86 -11.13 -2.99 -10.58
C THR A 86 -11.28 -1.57 -10.06
N LEU A 87 -10.19 -1.01 -9.55
CA LEU A 87 -10.10 0.38 -9.14
C LEU A 87 -9.58 1.20 -10.31
N THR A 88 -10.40 2.10 -10.83
CA THR A 88 -10.01 3.06 -11.86
C THR A 88 -9.58 4.36 -11.20
N LEU A 89 -8.39 4.85 -11.55
CA LEU A 89 -7.87 6.14 -11.14
C LEU A 89 -7.69 7.05 -12.35
N THR A 90 -7.99 8.33 -12.19
CA THR A 90 -7.63 9.38 -13.14
C THR A 90 -6.13 9.61 -13.06
N LYS A 91 -5.44 9.62 -14.19
CA LYS A 91 -3.99 9.80 -14.28
C LYS A 91 -3.66 11.21 -14.74
N ASN A 92 -2.81 11.95 -14.04
CA ASN A 92 -2.33 13.29 -14.39
C ASN A 92 -3.47 14.26 -14.79
N GLY A 93 -4.63 14.14 -14.15
CA GLY A 93 -5.85 14.89 -14.47
C GLY A 93 -6.50 14.57 -15.82
N THR A 94 -5.90 13.72 -16.66
CA THR A 94 -6.41 13.37 -18.00
C THR A 94 -6.18 11.88 -18.33
N GLY A 95 -7.24 11.18 -18.73
CA GLY A 95 -7.19 9.74 -18.95
C GLY A 95 -7.27 8.94 -17.64
N THR A 96 -7.16 7.62 -17.73
CA THR A 96 -7.37 6.70 -16.61
C THR A 96 -6.39 5.54 -16.63
N THR A 97 -6.17 4.95 -15.46
CA THR A 97 -5.45 3.69 -15.28
C THR A 97 -6.25 2.78 -14.34
N ASP A 98 -6.17 1.48 -14.57
CA ASP A 98 -6.91 0.48 -13.80
C ASP A 98 -5.96 -0.35 -12.95
N PHE A 99 -6.34 -0.55 -11.69
CA PHE A 99 -5.72 -1.45 -10.75
C PHE A 99 -6.68 -2.60 -10.51
N THR A 100 -6.22 -3.84 -10.74
CA THR A 100 -7.09 -5.01 -10.68
C THR A 100 -6.54 -6.06 -9.73
N GLY A 101 -7.45 -6.81 -9.11
CA GLY A 101 -7.07 -7.89 -8.22
C GLY A 101 -8.29 -8.65 -7.72
N SER A 102 -8.05 -9.86 -7.22
CA SER A 102 -9.07 -10.70 -6.60
C SER A 102 -8.80 -10.99 -5.12
N SER A 103 -7.78 -10.34 -4.53
CA SER A 103 -7.44 -10.53 -3.13
C SER A 103 -8.41 -9.79 -2.23
N ASN A 104 -8.97 -10.51 -1.26
CA ASN A 104 -9.70 -9.97 -0.12
C ASN A 104 -9.53 -10.95 1.06
N PRO A 105 -9.54 -10.46 2.31
CA PRO A 105 -9.65 -11.34 3.47
C PRO A 105 -11.00 -12.06 3.49
N ALA A 106 -11.15 -13.11 4.31
CA ALA A 106 -12.47 -13.65 4.60
C ALA A 106 -13.30 -12.56 5.33
N ILE A 107 -14.45 -12.20 4.77
CA ILE A 107 -15.34 -11.18 5.33
C ILE A 107 -16.59 -11.90 5.83
N PRO A 108 -16.79 -12.04 7.16
CA PRO A 108 -18.00 -12.63 7.68
C PRO A 108 -19.22 -11.74 7.39
N ALA A 109 -20.42 -12.29 7.45
CA ALA A 109 -21.66 -11.52 7.38
C ALA A 109 -21.68 -10.40 8.44
N GLY A 110 -22.05 -9.19 8.03
CA GLY A 110 -21.96 -7.96 8.80
C GLY A 110 -20.55 -7.35 8.87
N GLY A 111 -19.54 -8.02 8.33
CA GLY A 111 -18.15 -7.56 8.30
C GLY A 111 -17.93 -6.42 7.30
N ALA A 112 -16.96 -5.57 7.59
CA ALA A 112 -16.55 -4.46 6.74
C ALA A 112 -15.90 -4.96 5.43
N VAL A 113 -16.20 -4.29 4.32
CA VAL A 113 -15.63 -4.65 3.02
C VAL A 113 -14.18 -4.17 2.90
N SER A 114 -13.31 -5.09 2.47
CA SER A 114 -11.91 -4.78 2.14
C SER A 114 -11.46 -5.61 0.95
N THR A 115 -10.69 -5.00 0.05
CA THR A 115 -10.16 -5.62 -1.16
C THR A 115 -8.74 -5.11 -1.45
N GLY A 116 -7.97 -5.91 -2.16
CA GLY A 116 -6.59 -5.66 -2.52
C GLY A 116 -5.59 -6.58 -1.82
N PRO A 117 -4.30 -6.51 -2.21
CA PRO A 117 -3.73 -5.51 -3.11
C PRO A 117 -4.24 -5.63 -4.56
N LEU A 118 -4.66 -4.51 -5.13
CA LEU A 118 -4.99 -4.36 -6.54
C LEU A 118 -3.73 -3.92 -7.27
N THR A 119 -3.36 -4.60 -8.34
CA THR A 119 -2.10 -4.36 -9.04
C THR A 119 -2.34 -3.54 -10.30
N GLY A 120 -1.46 -2.58 -10.55
CA GLY A 120 -1.47 -1.73 -11.73
C GLY A 120 -0.06 -1.27 -12.08
N THR A 121 0.09 -0.69 -13.28
CA THR A 121 1.36 -0.12 -13.75
C THR A 121 1.33 1.40 -13.67
N VAL A 122 2.40 1.98 -13.15
CA VAL A 122 2.60 3.43 -13.05
C VAL A 122 3.98 3.80 -13.57
N ALA A 123 4.12 5.03 -14.04
CA ALA A 123 5.40 5.65 -14.31
C ALA A 123 5.75 6.62 -13.17
N ALA A 124 7.05 6.86 -12.96
CA ALA A 124 7.51 7.87 -12.03
C ALA A 124 6.96 9.27 -12.41
N GLY A 125 6.42 9.98 -11.42
CA GLY A 125 5.74 11.26 -11.56
C GLY A 125 4.25 11.16 -11.90
N ASP A 126 3.68 9.96 -12.03
CA ASP A 126 2.25 9.82 -12.24
C ASP A 126 1.46 10.25 -11.00
N SER A 127 0.54 11.18 -11.21
CA SER A 127 -0.44 11.61 -10.23
C SER A 127 -1.75 10.87 -10.45
N LEU A 128 -2.18 10.05 -9.49
CA LEU A 128 -3.35 9.21 -9.56
C LEU A 128 -4.42 9.63 -8.55
N GLU A 129 -5.61 9.95 -9.05
CA GLU A 129 -6.76 10.33 -8.25
C GLU A 129 -7.87 9.28 -8.37
N GLY A 130 -8.43 8.85 -7.25
CA GLY A 130 -9.50 7.85 -7.22
C GLY A 130 -10.73 8.30 -8.00
N LYS A 131 -11.19 7.48 -8.95
CA LYS A 131 -12.34 7.80 -9.79
C LYS A 131 -13.51 6.87 -9.52
N SER A 132 -13.29 5.56 -9.62
CA SER A 132 -14.33 4.57 -9.35
C SER A 132 -13.75 3.22 -8.99
N LEU A 133 -14.53 2.42 -8.26
CA LEU A 133 -14.22 1.06 -7.88
C LEU A 133 -15.36 0.16 -8.36
N LYS A 134 -15.04 -0.76 -9.26
CA LYS A 134 -15.94 -1.84 -9.67
C LYS A 134 -15.60 -3.08 -8.88
N ILE A 135 -16.61 -3.70 -8.28
CA ILE A 135 -16.50 -4.91 -7.47
C ILE A 135 -17.42 -5.97 -8.08
N VAL A 136 -16.92 -7.19 -8.23
CA VAL A 136 -17.69 -8.35 -8.68
C VAL A 136 -17.57 -9.46 -7.66
N VAL A 137 -18.69 -9.79 -7.00
CA VAL A 137 -18.79 -10.85 -5.99
C VAL A 137 -19.90 -11.80 -6.41
N PHE A 138 -19.59 -13.09 -6.56
CA PHE A 138 -20.55 -14.12 -6.99
C PHE A 138 -21.35 -13.76 -8.26
N GLY A 139 -20.76 -13.00 -9.18
CA GLY A 139 -21.39 -12.54 -10.43
C GLY A 139 -22.23 -11.26 -10.31
N LEU A 140 -22.45 -10.75 -9.09
CA LEU A 140 -23.06 -9.44 -8.87
C LEU A 140 -22.01 -8.34 -9.04
N THR A 141 -22.31 -7.35 -9.88
CA THR A 141 -21.43 -6.20 -10.10
C THR A 141 -21.95 -5.00 -9.33
N VAL A 142 -21.06 -4.40 -8.52
CA VAL A 142 -21.27 -3.14 -7.82
C VAL A 142 -20.27 -2.14 -8.36
N THR A 143 -20.72 -0.94 -8.70
CA THR A 143 -19.85 0.16 -9.08
C THR A 143 -20.00 1.25 -8.03
N CYS A 144 -18.88 1.70 -7.50
CA CYS A 144 -18.77 2.78 -6.53
C CYS A 144 -18.01 3.93 -7.16
N ASP A 145 -18.60 5.10 -7.25
CA ASP A 145 -17.96 6.29 -7.79
C ASP A 145 -17.40 7.15 -6.65
N ALA A 146 -16.20 7.71 -6.86
CA ALA A 146 -15.63 8.67 -5.92
C ALA A 146 -16.45 9.98 -5.98
N THR A 147 -16.89 10.45 -4.82
CA THR A 147 -17.68 11.69 -4.67
C THR A 147 -16.86 12.83 -4.06
N SER A 148 -15.64 12.54 -3.59
CA SER A 148 -14.68 13.55 -3.17
C SER A 148 -13.28 13.23 -3.67
N ALA A 149 -12.44 14.26 -3.74
CA ALA A 149 -10.99 14.09 -3.91
C ALA A 149 -10.39 13.29 -2.75
N GLN A 150 -9.23 12.69 -3.01
CA GLN A 150 -8.42 11.99 -2.01
C GLN A 150 -7.80 12.98 -1.02
N ALA A 151 -7.81 12.64 0.27
CA ALA A 151 -7.22 13.44 1.34
C ALA A 151 -6.38 12.56 2.30
N PRO A 152 -5.07 12.83 2.46
CA PRO A 152 -4.23 13.64 1.55
C PRO A 152 -4.18 13.01 0.15
N GLY A 153 -3.86 13.76 -0.90
CA GLY A 153 -3.77 13.23 -2.26
C GLY A 153 -3.88 14.31 -3.33
N PRO A 154 -3.72 13.98 -4.62
CA PRO A 154 -3.67 12.63 -5.23
C PRO A 154 -2.38 11.84 -4.93
N PHE A 155 -2.38 10.52 -5.18
CA PHE A 155 -1.17 9.68 -5.07
C PHE A 155 -0.16 10.06 -6.14
N VAL A 156 1.09 10.32 -5.77
CA VAL A 156 2.20 10.55 -6.70
C VAL A 156 3.18 9.40 -6.60
N PHE A 157 3.39 8.69 -7.71
CA PHE A 157 4.22 7.47 -7.81
C PHE A 157 5.61 7.72 -8.39
#